data_AF-A0A1H9JVG7-F1
#
_entry.id   AF-A0A1H9JVG7-F1
#
_cell.length_a   1.000
_cell.length_b   1.000
_cell.length_c   1.000
_cell.angle_alpha   90.00
_cell.angle_beta   90.00
_cell.angle_gamma   90.00
#
_symmetry.space_group_name_H-M   'P 1'
#
loop_
_entity.id
_entity.type
_entity.pdbx_description
1 polymer ?
#
loop_
_entity_poly.entity_id
_entity_poly.type
_entity_poly.pdbx_seq_one_letter_code
_entity_poly.pdbx_strand_id
1 'polypeptide(L)'
;MKTVQTLTIASIIAFVLVALPTSVFATDQAAHLTLAQQYKQQADEYQAKIKDEIEAVKRKPRSASFGRNAKVFKQHVAYKLQSLEVAMAENLEKAAYHEKMAAEQSFHPVAASAGKTGNTGS
;
A
#
# COMPACT_ATOMS: atom_id res chain seq x y z
N MET A 1 15.76 45.44 13.28
CA MET A 1 16.28 44.07 13.42
C MET A 1 15.34 43.29 14.33
N LYS A 2 14.58 42.32 13.79
CA LYS A 2 13.87 41.29 14.57
C LYS A 2 13.83 40.00 13.75
N THR A 3 13.80 38.92 14.49
CA THR A 3 14.47 37.64 14.26
C THR A 3 13.49 36.52 13.88
N VAL A 4 14.02 35.56 13.11
CA VAL A 4 13.65 34.14 12.92
C VAL A 4 12.20 33.70 12.59
N GLN A 5 12.09 33.15 11.38
CA GLN A 5 11.73 31.75 11.07
C GLN A 5 10.65 31.07 11.91
N THR A 6 9.52 30.77 11.27
CA THR A 6 8.83 29.48 11.45
C THR A 6 8.31 29.01 10.09
N LEU A 7 8.94 27.96 9.57
CA LEU A 7 8.41 27.16 8.46
C LEU A 7 7.21 26.36 9.00
N THR A 8 6.01 26.78 8.63
CA THR A 8 4.76 26.09 8.99
C THR A 8 4.62 24.84 8.12
N ILE A 9 5.27 23.75 8.54
CA ILE A 9 4.97 22.40 8.02
C ILE A 9 3.71 21.94 8.75
N ALA A 10 2.56 22.25 8.17
CA ALA A 10 1.28 21.68 8.55
C ALA A 10 0.57 21.22 7.27
N SER A 11 1.17 20.22 6.59
CA SER A 11 0.43 19.47 5.58
C SER A 11 -0.44 18.45 6.29
N ILE A 12 -1.61 18.92 6.71
CA ILE A 12 -2.70 18.12 7.27
C ILE A 12 -3.30 17.34 6.10
N ILE A 13 -2.91 16.08 5.92
CA ILE A 13 -3.73 15.15 5.14
C ILE A 13 -4.80 14.63 6.09
N ALA A 14 -5.86 15.41 6.21
CA ALA A 14 -7.13 14.95 6.72
C ALA A 14 -7.73 14.01 5.68
N PHE A 15 -7.50 12.71 5.85
CA PHE A 15 -8.35 11.71 5.21
C PHE A 15 -9.30 11.14 6.26
N VAL A 16 -10.33 11.94 6.52
CA VAL A 16 -11.56 11.48 7.18
C VAL A 16 -12.23 10.52 6.19
N LEU A 17 -12.09 9.21 6.42
CA LEU A 17 -12.93 8.23 5.73
C LEU A 17 -14.11 7.86 6.62
N VAL A 18 -15.26 8.22 6.08
CA VAL A 18 -16.62 8.08 6.57
C VAL A 18 -16.90 6.64 7.00
N ALA A 19 -17.37 6.50 8.25
CA ALA A 19 -18.02 5.30 8.73
C ALA A 19 -19.40 5.18 8.06
N LEU A 20 -19.52 4.29 7.07
CA LEU A 20 -20.81 3.84 6.55
C LEU A 20 -21.06 2.40 7.05
N PRO A 21 -22.28 2.07 7.53
CA PRO A 21 -22.63 0.70 7.83
C PRO A 21 -22.93 -0.02 6.51
N THR A 22 -21.96 -0.74 5.97
CA THR A 22 -22.18 -1.59 4.79
C THR A 22 -22.81 -2.91 5.24
N SER A 23 -24.06 -3.13 4.82
CA SER A 23 -24.75 -4.42 4.91
C SER A 23 -23.89 -5.53 4.30
N VAL A 24 -23.51 -6.51 5.13
CA VAL A 24 -22.63 -7.63 4.80
C VAL A 24 -23.46 -8.81 4.31
N PHE A 25 -23.79 -8.89 3.02
CA PHE A 25 -24.17 -10.15 2.37
C PHE A 25 -23.76 -10.08 0.89
N ALA A 26 -22.82 -10.96 0.48
CA ALA A 26 -22.15 -11.08 -0.84
C ALA A 26 -20.92 -10.18 -1.16
N THR A 27 -20.22 -9.63 -0.16
CA THR A 27 -19.16 -8.61 -0.34
C THR A 27 -17.71 -9.09 -0.24
N ASP A 28 -17.45 -10.34 0.15
CA ASP A 28 -16.11 -10.77 0.59
C ASP A 28 -15.10 -10.88 -0.57
N GLN A 29 -15.52 -11.44 -1.70
CA GLN A 29 -14.65 -11.63 -2.88
C GLN A 29 -14.26 -10.29 -3.51
N ALA A 30 -15.24 -9.40 -3.72
CA ALA A 30 -15.00 -8.08 -4.31
C ALA A 30 -14.15 -7.20 -3.38
N ALA A 31 -14.31 -7.34 -2.06
CA ALA A 31 -13.48 -6.66 -1.08
C ALA A 31 -12.02 -7.14 -1.16
N HIS A 32 -11.80 -8.45 -1.20
CA HIS A 32 -10.45 -9.01 -1.37
C HIS A 32 -9.80 -8.59 -2.70
N LEU A 33 -10.53 -8.59 -3.82
CA LEU A 33 -9.99 -8.07 -5.09
C LEU A 33 -9.61 -6.58 -5.01
N THR A 34 -10.43 -5.78 -4.34
CA THR A 34 -10.14 -4.34 -4.14
C THR A 34 -8.87 -4.15 -3.31
N LEU A 35 -8.73 -4.89 -2.20
CA LEU A 35 -7.52 -4.85 -1.36
C LEU A 35 -6.28 -5.30 -2.13
N ALA A 36 -6.39 -6.37 -2.92
CA ALA A 36 -5.30 -6.84 -3.77
C ALA A 36 -4.83 -5.75 -4.75
N GLN A 37 -5.77 -5.07 -5.40
CA GLN A 37 -5.47 -3.98 -6.32
C GLN A 37 -4.80 -2.79 -5.61
N GLN A 38 -5.27 -2.42 -4.42
CA GLN A 38 -4.64 -1.35 -3.63
C GLN A 38 -3.20 -1.67 -3.27
N TYR A 39 -2.92 -2.89 -2.81
CA TYR A 39 -1.55 -3.30 -2.51
C TYR A 39 -0.66 -3.37 -3.76
N LYS A 40 -1.20 -3.78 -4.92
CA LYS A 40 -0.47 -3.70 -6.20
C LYS A 40 -0.12 -2.26 -6.56
N GLN A 41 -1.07 -1.34 -6.45
CA GLN A 41 -0.83 0.09 -6.69
C GLN A 41 0.25 0.64 -5.76
N GLN A 42 0.22 0.28 -4.47
CA GLN A 42 1.26 0.67 -3.52
C GLN A 42 2.64 0.08 -3.88
N ALA A 43 2.69 -1.17 -4.34
CA ALA A 43 3.93 -1.77 -4.83
C ALA A 43 4.49 -1.01 -6.05
N ASP A 44 3.62 -0.63 -6.99
CA ASP A 44 4.00 0.17 -8.16
C ASP A 44 4.53 1.56 -7.77
N GLU A 45 3.93 2.21 -6.76
CA GLU A 45 4.44 3.46 -6.21
C GLU A 45 5.83 3.31 -5.59
N TYR A 46 6.10 2.23 -4.86
CA TYR A 46 7.44 1.96 -4.32
C TYR A 46 8.44 1.68 -5.44
N GLN A 47 8.03 0.97 -6.49
CA GLN A 47 8.87 0.75 -7.66
C GLN A 47 9.24 2.06 -8.35
N ALA A 48 8.30 3.00 -8.47
CA ALA A 48 8.57 4.34 -9.00
C ALA A 48 9.56 5.11 -8.12
N LYS A 49 9.36 5.11 -6.79
CA LYS A 49 10.29 5.74 -5.82
C LYS A 49 11.70 5.15 -5.89
N ILE A 50 11.84 3.84 -6.09
CA ILE A 50 13.14 3.17 -6.29
C ILE A 50 13.83 3.71 -7.54
N LYS A 51 13.10 3.80 -8.67
CA LYS A 51 13.64 4.35 -9.93
C LYS A 51 14.09 5.81 -9.75
N ASP A 52 13.28 6.62 -9.09
CA ASP A 52 13.60 8.03 -8.81
C ASP A 52 14.86 8.18 -7.96
N GLU A 53 15.04 7.37 -6.91
CA GLU A 53 16.24 7.38 -6.08
C GLU A 53 17.49 6.95 -6.86
N ILE A 54 17.38 5.90 -7.69
CA ILE A 54 18.46 5.47 -8.56
C ILE A 54 18.85 6.58 -9.55
N GLU A 55 17.88 7.26 -10.14
CA GLU A 55 18.13 8.39 -11.03
C GLU A 55 18.76 9.59 -10.30
N ALA A 56 18.27 9.93 -9.10
CA ALA A 56 18.80 11.01 -8.30
C ALA A 56 20.28 10.80 -7.94
N VAL A 57 20.65 9.56 -7.60
CA VAL A 57 22.07 9.19 -7.41
C VAL A 57 22.87 9.33 -8.69
N LYS A 58 22.34 8.87 -9.83
CA LYS A 58 23.02 8.94 -11.13
C LYS A 58 23.26 10.38 -11.60
N ARG A 59 22.33 11.29 -11.34
CA ARG A 59 22.44 12.72 -11.73
C ARG A 59 23.44 13.49 -10.88
N LYS A 60 23.85 12.97 -9.72
CA LYS A 60 24.76 13.68 -8.81
C LYS A 60 26.18 13.77 -9.41
N PRO A 61 26.82 14.96 -9.37
CA PRO A 61 28.18 15.10 -9.90
C PRO A 61 29.16 14.20 -9.14
N ARG A 62 30.10 13.57 -9.86
CA ARG A 62 31.07 12.62 -9.27
C ARG A 62 31.87 13.23 -8.13
N SER A 63 32.16 14.53 -8.17
CA SER A 63 32.83 15.26 -7.08
C SER A 63 32.08 15.18 -5.74
N ALA A 64 30.74 15.13 -5.75
CA ALA A 64 29.91 14.98 -4.56
C ALA A 64 29.92 13.56 -3.96
N SER A 65 30.61 12.61 -4.61
CA SER A 65 30.70 11.20 -4.22
C SER A 65 32.05 10.80 -3.60
N PHE A 66 32.88 11.78 -3.24
CA PHE A 66 34.16 11.56 -2.56
C PHE A 66 34.16 12.09 -1.10
N GLY A 67 35.00 11.48 -0.26
CA GLY A 67 35.18 11.87 1.14
C GLY A 67 34.19 11.23 2.14
N ARG A 68 34.30 11.62 3.41
CA ARG A 68 33.52 11.04 4.53
C ARG A 68 32.00 11.23 4.36
N ASN A 69 31.58 12.36 3.79
CA ASN A 69 30.18 12.66 3.48
C ASN A 69 29.61 11.75 2.40
N ALA A 70 30.44 11.29 1.46
CA ALA A 70 30.00 10.38 0.41
C ALA A 70 29.75 8.96 0.92
N LYS A 71 30.52 8.49 1.91
CA LYS A 71 30.27 7.19 2.56
C LYS A 71 28.90 7.20 3.26
N VAL A 72 28.63 8.24 4.04
CA VAL A 72 27.34 8.41 4.75
C VAL A 72 26.19 8.51 3.75
N PHE A 73 26.35 9.30 2.68
CA PHE A 73 25.35 9.40 1.62
C PHE A 73 25.05 8.04 0.96
N LYS A 74 26.09 7.28 0.58
CA LYS A 74 25.91 5.95 -0.02
C LYS A 74 25.18 4.98 0.92
N GLN A 75 25.54 4.99 2.20
CA GLN A 75 24.86 4.17 3.21
C GLN A 75 23.39 4.57 3.36
N HIS A 76 23.11 5.87 3.41
CA HIS A 76 21.75 6.37 3.53
C HIS A 76 20.88 5.97 2.31
N VAL A 77 21.42 6.12 1.10
CA VAL A 77 20.69 5.71 -0.11
C VAL A 77 20.52 4.19 -0.18
N ALA A 78 21.55 3.41 0.15
CA ALA A 78 21.44 1.95 0.17
C ALA A 78 20.36 1.48 1.16
N TYR A 79 20.33 2.06 2.36
CA TYR A 79 19.28 1.76 3.35
C TYR A 79 17.88 2.15 2.85
N LYS A 80 17.75 3.33 2.24
CA LYS A 80 16.47 3.80 1.69
C LYS A 80 15.97 2.93 0.54
N LEU A 81 16.85 2.49 -0.36
CA LEU A 81 16.48 1.57 -1.43
C LEU A 81 16.03 0.22 -0.87
N GLN A 82 16.79 -0.34 0.08
CA GLN A 82 16.43 -1.60 0.73
C GLN A 82 15.07 -1.51 1.43
N SER A 83 14.77 -0.43 2.14
CA SER A 83 13.47 -0.28 2.81
C SER A 83 12.31 -0.18 1.83
N LEU A 84 12.50 0.50 0.69
CA LEU A 84 11.51 0.57 -0.38
C LEU A 84 11.30 -0.80 -1.05
N GLU A 85 12.37 -1.57 -1.27
CA GLU A 85 12.30 -2.93 -1.84
C GLU A 85 11.54 -3.88 -0.92
N VAL A 86 11.81 -3.84 0.39
CA VAL A 86 11.08 -4.62 1.39
C VAL A 86 9.60 -4.23 1.40
N ALA A 87 9.29 -2.93 1.44
CA ALA A 87 7.90 -2.47 1.42
C ALA A 87 7.18 -2.90 0.13
N MET A 88 7.83 -2.80 -1.02
CA MET A 88 7.28 -3.28 -2.29
C MET A 88 6.97 -4.79 -2.22
N ALA A 89 7.90 -5.61 -1.73
CA ALA A 89 7.72 -7.06 -1.61
C ALA A 89 6.57 -7.43 -0.67
N GLU A 90 6.49 -6.79 0.51
CA GLU A 90 5.39 -7.01 1.47
C GLU A 90 4.02 -6.66 0.86
N ASN A 91 3.96 -5.60 0.05
CA ASN A 91 2.71 -5.21 -0.63
C ASN A 91 2.33 -6.24 -1.70
N LEU A 92 3.29 -6.74 -2.48
CA LEU A 92 3.03 -7.80 -3.45
C LEU A 92 2.57 -9.10 -2.78
N GLU A 93 3.14 -9.46 -1.64
CA GLU A 93 2.72 -10.61 -0.85
C GLU A 93 1.28 -10.47 -0.34
N LYS A 94 0.94 -9.31 0.24
CA LYS A 94 -0.43 -9.01 0.68
C LYS A 94 -1.42 -9.01 -0.48
N ALA A 95 -1.02 -8.49 -1.64
CA ALA A 95 -1.85 -8.56 -2.84
C ALA A 95 -2.13 -10.01 -3.23
N ALA A 96 -1.10 -10.85 -3.33
CA ALA A 96 -1.23 -12.26 -3.67
C ALA A 96 -2.10 -13.02 -2.66
N TYR A 97 -1.97 -12.70 -1.37
CA TYR A 97 -2.82 -13.26 -0.32
C TYR A 97 -4.31 -12.97 -0.57
N HIS A 98 -4.66 -11.71 -0.85
CA HIS A 98 -6.04 -11.34 -1.10
C HIS A 98 -6.58 -11.87 -2.43
N GLU A 99 -5.74 -11.99 -3.47
CA GLU A 99 -6.15 -12.67 -4.71
C GLU A 99 -6.49 -14.14 -4.48
N LYS A 100 -5.70 -14.82 -3.65
CA LYS A 100 -5.97 -16.20 -3.26
C LYS A 100 -7.29 -16.33 -2.50
N MET A 101 -7.54 -15.46 -1.51
CA MET A 101 -8.80 -15.47 -0.75
C MET A 101 -10.02 -15.21 -1.65
N ALA A 102 -9.92 -14.25 -2.58
CA ALA A 102 -10.96 -13.99 -3.55
C ALA A 102 -11.22 -15.21 -4.46
N ALA A 103 -10.17 -15.90 -4.89
CA ALA A 103 -10.30 -17.12 -5.69
C ALA A 103 -11.00 -18.23 -4.89
N GLU A 104 -10.60 -18.49 -3.65
CA GLU A 104 -11.21 -19.52 -2.79
C GLU A 104 -12.72 -19.28 -2.56
N GLN A 105 -13.12 -18.02 -2.39
CA GLN A 105 -14.54 -17.65 -2.23
C GLN A 105 -15.35 -17.80 -3.53
N SER A 106 -14.71 -17.68 -4.69
CA SER A 106 -15.36 -17.93 -5.98
C SER A 106 -15.71 -19.41 -6.19
N PHE A 107 -14.97 -20.32 -5.57
CA PHE A 107 -15.20 -21.77 -5.64
C PHE A 107 -16.20 -22.28 -4.60
N HIS A 108 -16.31 -21.59 -3.46
CA HIS A 108 -17.28 -21.89 -2.41
C HIS A 108 -18.20 -20.68 -2.17
N PRO A 109 -19.10 -20.36 -3.12
CA PRO A 109 -20.13 -19.37 -2.83
C PRO A 109 -20.91 -19.88 -1.62
N VAL A 110 -20.82 -19.16 -0.49
CA VAL A 110 -21.59 -19.47 0.72
C VAL A 110 -23.05 -19.47 0.29
N ALA A 111 -23.60 -20.67 0.12
CA ALA A 111 -24.97 -20.86 -0.28
C ALA A 111 -25.82 -20.23 0.82
N ALA A 112 -26.44 -19.09 0.51
CA ALA A 112 -27.57 -18.59 1.25
C ALA A 112 -28.77 -19.53 0.99
N SER A 113 -28.68 -20.79 1.44
CA SER A 113 -29.76 -21.75 1.26
C SER A 113 -30.75 -21.65 2.43
N ALA A 114 -31.84 -20.93 2.15
CA ALA A 114 -33.20 -21.39 2.35
C ALA A 114 -33.60 -21.89 3.76
N GLY A 115 -33.86 -20.95 4.67
CA GLY A 115 -34.90 -21.14 5.68
C GLY A 115 -36.30 -21.05 5.05
N LYS A 116 -36.70 -22.05 4.26
CA LYS A 116 -38.09 -22.19 3.80
C LYS A 116 -38.86 -22.98 4.87
N THR A 117 -39.37 -22.28 5.88
CA THR A 117 -40.35 -22.84 6.82
C THR A 117 -41.70 -22.95 6.12
N GLY A 118 -41.93 -24.09 5.45
CA GLY A 118 -43.26 -24.49 5.00
C GLY A 118 -44.11 -24.89 6.22
N ASN A 119 -44.96 -23.98 6.68
CA ASN A 119 -46.05 -24.29 7.60
C ASN A 119 -47.29 -24.60 6.75
N THR A 120 -47.55 -25.88 6.46
CA THR A 120 -48.83 -26.33 5.90
C THR A 120 -49.76 -26.66 7.06
N GLY A 121 -50.65 -25.71 7.37
CA GLY A 121 -51.85 -25.98 8.17
C GLY A 121 -53.04 -26.25 7.24
N SER A 122 -53.63 -27.43 7.35
CA SER A 122 -55.06 -27.73 7.18
C SER A 122 -55.33 -29.14 7.68
#